data_AF-A0A497PVU6-F1
#
_entry.id   AF-A0A497PVU6-F1
#
_cell.length_a   1.000
_cell.length_b   1.000
_cell.length_c   1.000
_cell.angle_alpha   90.00
_cell.angle_beta   90.00
_cell.angle_gamma   90.00
#
_symmetry.space_group_name_H-M   'P 1'
#
loop_
_entity.id
_entity.type
_entity.pdbx_description
1 polymer ?
#
loop_
_entity_poly.entity_id
_entity_poly.type
_entity_poly.pdbx_seq_one_letter_code
_entity_poly.pdbx_strand_id
1 'polypeptide(L)'
;MIAHIGLSGDDHLLVEASARTVDVRNDHVLPSAPFYNPCVRITGMKLILHYSPLVNCLHGSDKLLTVSLAEEFDVLLCEILLREALQFIRWQYHFIRVSSCITRLKCCMMEHAISMEILFDDRSMIIRNQDTSVLVISDLHLGFERTLRDRGTIVPPQDVSMLKRIERLVEVHDASRLYMIGDIKHTILADNQYNWERVPGFMESVQAIVETVVIPGNHDGDLKALLPRNITVLESRGVVIDNEIGLLHGHSWPAPALTEALMVVIGHNHPSVRRFEDVSSPEIGRGGRVRHARSLPVIVRSKLNMNCVRKAMGILEDSERPLSTLITLPHFNELISGVPVNYPGSEFQGPFFENGCVDLSTSEVLSERGVFLGTVRWLREQLNETIKSRPPR
;
A
#
# COMPACT_ATOMS: atom_id res chain seq x y z
N MET A 1 4.05 37.65 -25.05
CA MET A 1 3.18 36.99 -26.04
C MET A 1 2.34 38.06 -26.69
N ILE A 2 2.28 38.12 -28.03
CA ILE A 2 1.31 38.94 -28.75
C ILE A 2 0.32 37.94 -29.36
N ALA A 3 -0.95 38.03 -28.98
CA ALA A 3 -2.03 37.26 -29.57
C ALA A 3 -2.64 38.09 -30.71
N HIS A 4 -2.68 37.53 -31.92
CA HIS A 4 -3.41 38.12 -33.03
C HIS A 4 -4.74 37.37 -33.18
N ILE A 5 -5.84 38.12 -33.16
CA ILE A 5 -7.20 37.60 -33.37
C ILE A 5 -7.64 38.08 -34.75
N GLY A 6 -7.91 37.13 -35.65
CA GLY A 6 -8.38 37.41 -37.01
C GLY A 6 -9.64 36.60 -37.33
N LEU A 7 -10.58 37.23 -38.03
CA LEU A 7 -11.74 36.54 -38.61
C LEU A 7 -11.36 36.01 -40.00
N SER A 8 -11.50 34.71 -40.20
CA SER A 8 -11.42 34.05 -41.50
C SER A 8 -12.84 33.92 -42.07
N GLY A 9 -12.98 34.06 -43.39
CA GLY A 9 -14.26 34.19 -44.12
C GLY A 9 -15.23 33.00 -44.06
N ASP A 10 -14.87 31.92 -43.37
CA ASP A 10 -15.75 30.80 -43.06
C ASP A 10 -15.79 30.63 -41.53
N ASP A 11 -16.88 31.07 -40.88
CA ASP A 11 -17.34 30.93 -39.47
C ASP A 11 -16.42 30.29 -38.38
N HIS A 12 -15.11 30.54 -38.44
CA HIS A 12 -14.10 29.99 -37.56
C HIS A 12 -13.25 31.14 -37.00
N LEU A 13 -13.15 31.18 -35.67
CA LEU A 13 -12.26 32.09 -34.96
C LEU A 13 -10.86 31.44 -34.88
N LEU A 14 -9.84 32.10 -35.44
CA LEU A 14 -8.44 31.70 -35.33
C LEU A 14 -7.73 32.61 -34.33
N VAL A 15 -7.12 32.00 -33.30
CA VAL A 15 -6.26 32.70 -32.35
C VAL A 15 -4.86 32.12 -32.50
N GLU A 16 -3.93 32.93 -33.01
CA GLU A 16 -2.51 32.60 -33.08
C GLU A 16 -1.75 33.38 -32.00
N ALA A 17 -1.01 32.64 -31.15
CA ALA A 17 -0.09 33.22 -30.18
C ALA A 17 1.35 33.00 -30.65
N SER A 18 2.13 34.07 -30.77
CA SER A 18 3.58 33.99 -30.99
C SER A 18 4.36 34.45 -29.75
N ALA A 19 5.36 33.66 -29.36
CA ALA A 19 6.35 34.04 -28.35
C ALA A 19 7.64 34.45 -29.07
N ARG A 20 8.09 35.70 -28.89
CA ARG A 20 9.44 36.14 -29.28
C ARG A 20 10.39 35.96 -28.11
N THR A 21 11.48 35.23 -28.31
CA THR A 21 12.64 35.20 -27.42
C THR A 21 13.57 36.39 -27.72
N VAL A 22 14.05 37.08 -26.69
CA VAL A 22 15.12 38.09 -26.77
C VAL A 22 16.44 37.37 -26.48
N ASP A 23 17.39 37.50 -27.41
CA ASP A 23 18.69 36.82 -27.41
C ASP A 23 19.76 37.73 -26.79
N VAL A 24 20.54 37.23 -25.82
CA VAL A 24 21.74 37.89 -25.30
C VAL A 24 22.94 37.05 -25.72
N ARG A 25 23.72 37.58 -26.67
CA ARG A 25 24.97 36.98 -27.19
C ARG A 25 26.16 37.21 -26.26
N ASN A 26 27.05 36.22 -26.18
CA ASN A 26 28.49 36.30 -26.52
C ASN A 26 29.14 34.95 -26.15
N ASP A 27 29.60 34.15 -27.11
CA ASP A 27 30.89 34.17 -27.83
C ASP A 27 31.94 33.25 -27.17
N HIS A 28 32.16 32.05 -27.75
CA HIS A 28 33.40 31.68 -28.44
C HIS A 28 33.49 30.17 -28.79
N VAL A 29 33.41 29.91 -30.11
CA VAL A 29 34.27 29.06 -30.97
C VAL A 29 34.53 27.57 -30.64
N LEU A 30 33.98 26.74 -31.54
CA LEU A 30 34.16 25.31 -31.93
C LEU A 30 35.63 24.89 -32.25
N PRO A 31 36.01 23.64 -32.63
CA PRO A 31 35.19 22.51 -33.13
C PRO A 31 35.60 21.06 -32.72
N SER A 32 34.64 20.12 -32.69
CA SER A 32 34.62 18.92 -33.58
C SER A 32 33.52 17.91 -33.19
N ALA A 33 32.44 17.95 -33.98
CA ALA A 33 31.46 16.93 -34.38
C ALA A 33 30.68 16.05 -33.36
N PRO A 34 29.39 15.74 -33.67
CA PRO A 34 28.36 15.50 -32.66
C PRO A 34 27.61 14.16 -32.80
N PHE A 35 27.06 13.66 -31.70
CA PHE A 35 25.82 12.88 -31.72
C PHE A 35 24.80 13.56 -30.80
N TYR A 36 23.71 14.00 -31.42
CA TYR A 36 22.56 14.72 -30.88
C TYR A 36 21.49 13.75 -30.36
N ASN A 37 20.75 14.16 -29.33
CA ASN A 37 19.28 14.18 -29.46
C ASN A 37 18.72 15.45 -28.76
N PRO A 38 17.89 16.28 -29.42
CA PRO A 38 17.62 17.65 -29.01
C PRO A 38 16.27 17.86 -28.31
N CYS A 39 16.18 18.98 -27.60
CA CYS A 39 14.97 19.63 -27.11
C CYS A 39 13.83 19.65 -28.14
N VAL A 40 12.61 19.36 -27.66
CA VAL A 40 11.37 19.45 -28.42
C VAL A 40 11.11 20.90 -28.85
N ARG A 41 11.00 21.08 -30.15
CA ARG A 41 10.58 22.31 -30.84
C ARG A 41 9.05 22.40 -30.71
N ILE A 42 8.52 23.32 -29.92
CA ILE A 42 7.08 23.64 -29.97
C ILE A 42 6.87 24.66 -31.09
N THR A 43 6.43 24.19 -32.25
CA THR A 43 6.00 25.03 -33.37
C THR A 43 4.47 25.10 -33.41
N GLY A 44 3.91 26.26 -33.04
CA GLY A 44 2.52 26.66 -33.31
C GLY A 44 1.44 25.91 -32.53
N MET A 45 0.80 26.58 -31.55
CA MET A 45 -0.44 26.09 -30.94
C MET A 45 -1.63 26.40 -31.85
N LYS A 46 -2.52 25.42 -32.07
CA LYS A 46 -3.75 25.60 -32.84
C LYS A 46 -4.96 25.26 -31.95
N LEU A 47 -5.71 26.28 -31.55
CA LEU A 47 -6.99 26.11 -30.86
C LEU A 47 -8.10 26.04 -31.91
N ILE A 48 -8.90 24.97 -31.95
CA ILE A 48 -9.99 24.81 -32.91
C ILE A 48 -11.33 24.87 -32.16
N LEU A 49 -12.12 25.91 -32.43
CA LEU A 49 -13.48 26.07 -31.91
C LEU A 49 -14.48 25.55 -32.96
N HIS A 50 -15.25 24.52 -32.61
CA HIS A 50 -16.32 24.01 -33.45
C HIS A 50 -17.69 24.56 -33.01
N TYR A 51 -18.38 25.23 -33.94
CA TYR A 51 -19.80 25.52 -33.82
C TYR A 51 -20.61 24.43 -34.51
N SER A 52 -21.61 23.87 -33.85
CA SER A 52 -22.53 22.90 -34.46
C SER A 52 -23.98 23.29 -34.15
N PRO A 53 -24.85 23.48 -35.16
CA PRO A 53 -26.27 23.69 -34.93
C PRO A 53 -26.95 22.35 -34.64
N LEU A 54 -27.46 22.16 -33.42
CA LEU A 54 -28.37 21.05 -33.14
C LEU A 54 -29.70 21.29 -33.85
N VAL A 55 -30.10 20.34 -34.70
CA VAL A 55 -31.41 20.29 -35.34
C VAL A 55 -32.42 19.70 -34.34
N ASN A 56 -33.47 20.48 -34.09
CA ASN A 56 -34.76 20.15 -33.44
C ASN A 56 -34.76 19.82 -31.93
N CYS A 57 -34.91 20.86 -31.11
CA CYS A 57 -35.77 20.80 -29.92
C CYS A 57 -36.98 21.72 -30.14
N LEU A 58 -38.19 21.16 -30.04
CA LEU A 58 -39.39 21.94 -29.78
C LEU A 58 -39.17 22.69 -28.46
N HIS A 59 -39.15 24.02 -28.55
CA HIS A 59 -39.08 25.01 -27.47
C HIS A 59 -37.73 25.14 -26.73
N GLY A 60 -36.99 26.20 -27.07
CA GLY A 60 -35.80 26.69 -26.34
C GLY A 60 -34.51 26.52 -27.13
N SER A 61 -33.92 27.62 -27.60
CA SER A 61 -32.67 27.62 -28.37
C SER A 61 -31.46 27.78 -27.45
N ASP A 62 -31.03 26.69 -26.82
CA ASP A 62 -29.75 26.67 -26.10
C ASP A 62 -28.61 26.34 -27.06
N LYS A 63 -27.64 27.26 -27.19
CA LYS A 63 -26.41 27.07 -27.96
C LYS A 63 -25.32 26.52 -27.03
N LEU A 64 -24.75 25.35 -27.35
CA LEU A 64 -23.62 24.77 -26.62
C LEU A 64 -22.30 25.15 -27.30
N LEU A 65 -21.31 25.59 -26.52
CA LEU A 65 -19.93 25.78 -27.00
C LEU A 65 -19.09 24.61 -26.52
N THR A 66 -18.45 23.89 -27.44
CA THR A 66 -17.56 22.76 -27.11
C THR A 66 -16.12 23.15 -27.41
N VAL A 67 -15.25 23.10 -26.40
CA VAL A 67 -13.80 23.39 -26.54
C VAL A 67 -13.05 22.06 -26.44
N SER A 68 -12.30 21.71 -27.49
CA SER A 68 -11.42 20.55 -27.50
C SER A 68 -9.96 21.02 -27.52
N LEU A 69 -9.17 20.60 -26.54
CA LEU A 69 -7.72 20.78 -26.51
C LEU A 69 -7.09 19.50 -27.07
N ALA A 70 -6.20 19.65 -28.06
CA ALA A 70 -5.44 18.54 -28.63
C ALA A 70 -4.03 18.55 -28.03
N GLU A 71 -3.67 17.47 -27.33
CA GLU A 71 -2.36 17.12 -26.73
C GLU A 71 -2.08 17.60 -25.29
N GLU A 72 -1.10 16.96 -24.64
CA GLU A 72 -0.73 17.13 -23.22
C GLU A 72 -0.15 18.53 -22.96
N PHE A 73 -0.73 19.26 -22.00
CA PHE A 73 -0.34 20.64 -21.70
C PHE A 73 -0.10 20.89 -20.21
N ASP A 74 0.78 21.87 -19.95
CA ASP A 74 1.04 22.44 -18.63
C ASP A 74 -0.20 23.19 -18.09
N VAL A 75 -0.59 22.87 -16.84
CA VAL A 75 -1.86 23.27 -16.19
C VAL A 75 -2.03 24.79 -16.15
N LEU A 76 -0.93 25.52 -15.95
CA LEU A 76 -0.96 26.98 -15.82
C LEU A 76 -1.34 27.66 -17.15
N LEU A 77 -0.93 27.08 -18.28
CA LEU A 77 -1.20 27.63 -19.60
C LEU A 77 -2.67 27.40 -20.01
N CYS A 78 -3.24 26.26 -19.63
CA CYS A 78 -4.67 25.97 -19.83
C CYS A 78 -5.58 26.93 -19.06
N GLU A 79 -5.27 27.24 -17.79
CA GLU A 79 -6.06 28.20 -17.00
C GLU A 79 -6.05 29.61 -17.60
N ILE A 80 -4.90 30.08 -18.07
CA ILE A 80 -4.76 31.42 -18.68
C ILE A 80 -5.58 31.50 -19.97
N LEU A 81 -5.46 30.50 -20.85
CA LEU A 81 -6.19 30.47 -22.12
C LEU A 81 -7.71 30.38 -21.92
N LEU A 82 -8.18 29.60 -20.95
CA LEU A 82 -9.60 29.52 -20.60
C LEU A 82 -10.14 30.85 -20.05
N ARG A 83 -9.38 31.55 -19.19
CA ARG A 83 -9.78 32.85 -18.64
C ARG A 83 -9.88 33.93 -19.72
N GLU A 84 -8.89 34.01 -20.60
CA GLU A 84 -8.86 34.96 -21.72
C GLU A 84 -10.01 34.70 -22.70
N ALA A 85 -10.26 33.43 -23.06
CA ALA A 85 -11.37 33.05 -23.94
C ALA A 85 -12.74 33.40 -23.34
N LEU A 86 -12.95 33.14 -22.04
CA LEU A 86 -14.19 33.48 -21.34
C LEU A 86 -14.39 34.99 -21.21
N GLN A 87 -13.32 35.78 -21.01
CA GLN A 87 -13.40 37.25 -21.01
C GLN A 87 -13.77 37.80 -22.40
N PHE A 88 -13.19 37.26 -23.47
CA PHE A 88 -13.49 37.69 -24.84
C PHE A 88 -14.95 37.39 -25.23
N ILE A 89 -15.46 36.21 -24.90
CA ILE A 89 -16.86 35.82 -25.15
C ILE A 89 -17.84 36.73 -24.40
N ARG A 90 -17.53 37.08 -23.14
CA ARG A 90 -18.31 38.05 -22.34
C ARG A 90 -18.33 39.44 -22.98
N TRP A 91 -17.27 39.83 -23.66
CA TRP A 91 -17.15 41.16 -24.28
C TRP A 91 -17.93 41.26 -25.61
N GLN A 92 -17.92 40.20 -26.43
CA GLN A 92 -18.63 40.18 -27.72
C GLN A 92 -20.15 39.94 -27.63
N TYR A 93 -20.64 39.17 -26.66
CA TYR A 93 -22.05 38.80 -26.59
C TYR A 93 -22.69 39.28 -25.27
N HIS A 94 -23.27 40.49 -25.30
CA HIS A 94 -23.94 41.13 -24.15
C HIS A 94 -25.17 40.36 -23.57
N PHE A 95 -25.57 39.23 -24.17
CA PHE A 95 -26.82 38.52 -23.85
C PHE A 95 -26.65 37.02 -23.59
N ILE A 96 -25.51 36.58 -23.05
CA ILE A 96 -25.39 35.21 -22.53
C ILE A 96 -25.63 35.22 -21.02
N ARG A 97 -26.83 34.80 -20.60
CA ARG A 97 -27.06 34.37 -19.22
C ARG A 97 -26.22 33.11 -19.00
N VAL A 98 -25.08 33.25 -18.32
CA VAL A 98 -24.34 32.12 -17.77
C VAL A 98 -25.17 31.60 -16.59
N SER A 99 -26.13 30.71 -16.87
CA SER A 99 -26.71 29.87 -15.83
C SER A 99 -25.55 29.10 -15.20
N SER A 100 -25.37 29.25 -13.89
CA SER A 100 -24.44 28.45 -13.10
C SER A 100 -24.97 27.01 -13.00
N CYS A 101 -25.09 26.32 -14.13
CA CYS A 101 -24.91 24.89 -14.15
C CYS A 101 -23.43 24.66 -13.88
N ILE A 102 -23.09 24.51 -12.60
CA ILE A 102 -21.90 23.75 -12.19
C ILE A 102 -22.19 22.30 -12.58
N THR A 103 -22.27 22.04 -13.88
CA THR A 103 -22.00 20.73 -14.42
C THR A 103 -20.55 20.50 -14.03
N ARG A 104 -20.30 19.50 -13.19
CA ARG A 104 -18.97 19.05 -12.79
C ARG A 104 -18.09 18.97 -14.04
N LEU A 105 -17.40 20.05 -14.36
CA LEU A 105 -16.06 19.98 -14.90
C LEU A 105 -15.33 19.24 -13.79
N LYS A 106 -15.25 17.92 -13.95
CA LYS A 106 -14.03 17.20 -13.61
C LYS A 106 -12.94 17.98 -14.33
N CYS A 107 -12.50 19.07 -13.70
CA CYS A 107 -11.17 19.55 -13.90
C CYS A 107 -10.36 18.29 -13.70
N CYS A 108 -9.76 17.81 -14.78
CA CYS A 108 -8.63 16.93 -14.70
C CYS A 108 -7.57 17.75 -13.97
N MET A 109 -7.76 17.96 -12.67
CA MET A 109 -6.66 17.81 -11.76
C MET A 109 -6.18 16.41 -12.13
N MET A 110 -5.13 16.35 -12.94
CA MET A 110 -4.06 15.44 -12.59
C MET A 110 -3.77 15.75 -11.13
N GLU A 111 -4.57 15.16 -10.23
CA GLU A 111 -4.02 14.52 -9.07
C GLU A 111 -2.81 13.82 -9.66
N HIS A 112 -1.62 14.36 -9.39
CA HIS A 112 -0.44 13.52 -9.41
C HIS A 112 -0.86 12.37 -8.52
N ALA A 113 -1.34 11.29 -9.14
CA ALA A 113 -1.77 10.11 -8.43
C ALA A 113 -0.53 9.74 -7.65
N ILE A 114 -0.58 9.98 -6.34
CA ILE A 114 0.49 9.61 -5.44
C ILE A 114 0.53 8.10 -5.60
N SER A 115 1.43 7.62 -6.45
CA SER A 115 1.47 6.22 -6.81
C SER A 115 2.07 5.52 -5.62
N MET A 116 1.20 5.08 -4.72
CA MET A 116 1.57 4.25 -3.60
C MET A 116 1.92 2.87 -4.13
N GLU A 117 3.18 2.49 -3.97
CA GLU A 117 3.68 1.16 -4.29
C GLU A 117 3.76 0.33 -3.02
N ILE A 118 3.25 -0.90 -3.08
CA ILE A 118 3.34 -1.88 -2.00
C ILE A 118 4.22 -3.03 -2.45
N LEU A 119 5.26 -3.31 -1.68
CA LEU A 119 6.20 -4.39 -1.90
C LEU A 119 6.24 -5.29 -0.66
N PHE A 120 6.64 -6.54 -0.87
CA PHE A 120 6.88 -7.49 0.21
C PHE A 120 8.28 -8.07 0.06
N ASP A 121 9.04 -8.06 1.15
CA ASP A 121 10.34 -8.71 1.24
C ASP A 121 10.55 -9.22 2.67
N ASP A 122 11.14 -10.39 2.83
CA ASP A 122 11.55 -10.97 4.11
C ASP A 122 10.54 -10.79 5.27
N ARG A 123 9.29 -11.24 5.07
CA ARG A 123 8.19 -11.18 6.07
C ARG A 123 7.77 -9.76 6.47
N SER A 124 8.09 -8.78 5.63
CA SER A 124 7.74 -7.38 5.84
C SER A 124 6.92 -6.84 4.68
N MET A 125 6.28 -5.70 4.91
CA MET A 125 5.62 -4.91 3.90
C MET A 125 6.31 -3.56 3.80
N ILE A 126 6.57 -3.12 2.58
CA ILE A 126 7.14 -1.82 2.28
C ILE A 126 6.05 -1.01 1.58
N ILE A 127 5.79 0.19 2.11
CA ILE A 127 4.89 1.17 1.55
C ILE A 127 5.76 2.31 1.04
N ARG A 128 5.71 2.59 -0.26
CA ARG A 128 6.51 3.63 -0.89
C ARG A 128 5.60 4.61 -1.61
N ASN A 129 5.79 5.89 -1.36
CA ASN A 129 5.27 6.97 -2.18
C ASN A 129 6.46 7.74 -2.80
N GLN A 130 6.21 8.87 -3.45
CA GLN A 130 7.25 9.62 -4.16
C GLN A 130 8.37 10.13 -3.25
N ASP A 131 8.06 10.40 -1.98
CA ASP A 131 8.95 11.11 -1.05
C ASP A 131 9.45 10.23 0.11
N THR A 132 8.76 9.13 0.40
CA THR A 132 8.99 8.33 1.60
C THR A 132 8.84 6.83 1.33
N SER A 133 9.69 6.05 1.99
CA SER A 133 9.51 4.61 2.12
C SER A 133 9.37 4.24 3.60
N VAL A 134 8.38 3.39 3.87
CA VAL A 134 8.00 2.93 5.20
C VAL A 134 8.07 1.41 5.23
N LEU A 135 8.77 0.88 6.22
CA LEU A 135 8.86 -0.55 6.50
C LEU A 135 7.85 -0.95 7.59
N VAL A 136 7.13 -2.04 7.39
CA VAL A 136 6.16 -2.59 8.35
C VAL A 136 6.51 -4.05 8.65
N ILE A 137 6.74 -4.37 9.93
CA ILE A 137 7.00 -5.73 10.42
C ILE A 137 6.08 -6.06 11.59
N SER A 138 5.87 -7.35 11.87
CA SER A 138 5.01 -7.81 12.94
C SER A 138 5.58 -9.00 13.70
N ASP A 139 5.14 -9.21 14.94
CA ASP A 139 5.34 -10.42 15.73
C ASP A 139 6.81 -10.87 15.83
N LEU A 140 7.63 -10.04 16.46
CA LEU A 140 9.05 -10.33 16.69
C LEU A 140 9.23 -11.41 17.76
N HIS A 141 8.38 -11.42 18.79
CA HIS A 141 8.44 -12.33 19.93
C HIS A 141 9.86 -12.58 20.44
N LEU A 142 10.60 -11.50 20.75
CA LEU A 142 11.91 -11.61 21.35
C LEU A 142 11.83 -12.46 22.62
N GLY A 143 12.71 -13.46 22.72
CA GLY A 143 12.74 -14.41 23.84
C GLY A 143 12.00 -15.73 23.59
N PHE A 144 11.38 -15.95 22.43
CA PHE A 144 10.74 -17.21 22.06
C PHE A 144 11.70 -18.42 22.10
N GLU A 145 12.99 -18.21 21.83
CA GLU A 145 14.05 -19.21 21.95
C GLU A 145 14.14 -19.84 23.35
N ARG A 146 13.71 -19.14 24.41
CA ARG A 146 13.66 -19.72 25.75
C ARG A 146 12.53 -20.73 25.89
N THR A 147 11.38 -20.46 25.29
CA THR A 147 10.29 -21.44 25.19
C THR A 147 10.73 -22.70 24.44
N LEU A 148 11.58 -22.56 23.42
CA LEU A 148 12.17 -23.72 22.74
C LEU A 148 13.18 -24.46 23.62
N ARG A 149 14.00 -23.73 24.38
CA ARG A 149 14.96 -24.31 25.33
C ARG A 149 14.28 -25.13 26.40
N ASP A 150 13.18 -24.61 26.96
CA ASP A 150 12.37 -25.31 27.97
C ASP A 150 11.73 -26.60 27.41
N ARG A 151 11.59 -26.68 26.08
CA ARG A 151 11.13 -27.88 25.35
C ARG A 151 12.28 -28.78 24.87
N GLY A 152 13.51 -28.51 25.32
CA GLY A 152 14.70 -29.31 25.02
C GLY A 152 15.47 -28.90 23.75
N THR A 153 15.09 -27.81 23.09
CA THR A 153 15.76 -27.32 21.88
C THR A 153 16.56 -26.06 22.19
N ILE A 154 17.89 -26.16 22.21
CA ILE A 154 18.76 -25.01 22.47
C ILE A 154 18.94 -24.21 21.18
N VAL A 155 18.38 -23.01 21.15
CA VAL A 155 18.56 -22.04 20.07
C VAL A 155 19.31 -20.81 20.61
N PRO A 156 20.28 -20.26 19.86
CA PRO A 156 20.91 -18.98 20.20
C PRO A 156 19.89 -17.83 20.26
N PRO A 157 20.18 -16.75 20.99
CA PRO A 157 19.38 -15.53 20.92
C PRO A 157 19.22 -15.03 19.49
N GLN A 158 18.00 -14.60 19.14
CA GLN A 158 17.66 -14.20 17.76
C GLN A 158 17.72 -12.70 17.51
N ASP A 159 17.84 -11.89 18.56
CA ASP A 159 17.92 -10.44 18.52
C ASP A 159 18.95 -9.92 17.51
N VAL A 160 20.16 -10.49 17.50
CA VAL A 160 21.23 -10.10 16.56
C VAL A 160 20.88 -10.44 15.11
N SER A 161 20.25 -11.60 14.85
CA SER A 161 19.85 -12.00 13.50
C SER A 161 18.72 -11.12 12.98
N MET A 162 17.73 -10.83 13.83
CA MET A 162 16.61 -9.95 13.51
C MET A 162 17.09 -8.52 13.21
N LEU A 163 18.00 -7.98 14.03
CA LEU A 163 18.54 -6.63 13.81
C LEU A 163 19.20 -6.52 12.44
N LYS A 164 20.04 -7.49 12.07
CA LYS A 164 20.68 -7.53 10.74
C LYS A 164 19.68 -7.60 9.58
N ARG A 165 18.57 -8.33 9.77
CA ARG A 165 17.49 -8.40 8.78
C ARG A 165 16.77 -7.06 8.64
N ILE A 166 16.51 -6.38 9.77
CA ILE A 166 15.94 -5.02 9.76
C ILE A 166 16.91 -4.04 9.09
N GLU A 167 18.20 -4.04 9.45
CA GLU A 167 19.24 -3.23 8.81
C GLU A 167 19.24 -3.42 7.29
N ARG A 168 19.30 -4.67 6.82
CA ARG A 168 19.23 -4.98 5.38
C ARG A 168 17.97 -4.39 4.73
N LEU A 169 16.80 -4.57 5.34
CA LEU A 169 15.53 -4.10 4.77
C LEU A 169 15.48 -2.57 4.71
N VAL A 170 15.96 -1.89 5.75
CA VAL A 170 16.07 -0.44 5.81
C VAL A 170 16.99 0.07 4.70
N GLU A 171 18.18 -0.53 4.54
CA GLU A 171 19.16 -0.14 3.52
C GLU A 171 18.67 -0.40 2.09
N VAL A 172 18.12 -1.59 1.82
CA VAL A 172 17.70 -2.00 0.46
C VAL A 172 16.50 -1.19 -0.02
N HIS A 173 15.60 -0.81 0.88
CA HIS A 173 14.37 -0.12 0.52
C HIS A 173 14.39 1.39 0.81
N ASP A 174 15.49 1.92 1.34
CA ASP A 174 15.66 3.31 1.79
C ASP A 174 14.53 3.73 2.75
N ALA A 175 14.26 2.86 3.73
CA ALA A 175 13.13 3.03 4.63
C ALA A 175 13.42 4.13 5.66
N SER A 176 12.70 5.24 5.55
CA SER A 176 12.80 6.38 6.48
C SER A 176 12.17 6.11 7.85
N ARG A 177 11.18 5.21 7.90
CA ARG A 177 10.43 4.88 9.12
C ARG A 177 10.08 3.40 9.17
N LEU A 178 10.11 2.83 10.37
CA LEU A 178 9.73 1.45 10.69
C LEU A 178 8.51 1.45 11.62
N TYR A 179 7.43 0.79 11.19
CA TYR A 179 6.32 0.42 12.05
C TYR A 179 6.46 -1.05 12.48
N MET A 180 6.51 -1.27 13.80
CA MET A 180 6.38 -2.61 14.37
C MET A 180 4.97 -2.80 14.90
N ILE A 181 4.17 -3.64 14.24
CA ILE A 181 2.75 -3.85 14.54
C ILE A 181 2.52 -5.00 15.53
N GLY A 182 3.15 -4.88 16.69
CA GLY A 182 2.85 -5.65 17.89
C GLY A 182 3.65 -6.93 18.07
N ASP A 183 3.50 -7.49 19.27
CA ASP A 183 4.20 -8.66 19.80
C ASP A 183 5.72 -8.56 19.67
N ILE A 184 6.27 -7.45 20.19
CA ILE A 184 7.72 -7.22 20.26
C ILE A 184 8.40 -8.28 21.13
N LYS A 185 7.80 -8.58 22.28
CA LYS A 185 8.31 -9.58 23.24
C LYS A 185 7.42 -10.82 23.29
N HIS A 186 8.00 -11.97 23.60
CA HIS A 186 7.23 -13.21 23.67
C HIS A 186 6.38 -13.34 24.94
N THR A 187 6.81 -12.78 26.05
CA THR A 187 6.10 -12.90 27.34
C THR A 187 5.17 -11.72 27.55
N ILE A 188 3.95 -11.97 28.04
CA ILE A 188 2.91 -10.93 28.20
C ILE A 188 3.31 -9.89 29.25
N LEU A 189 3.88 -10.32 30.37
CA LEU A 189 4.33 -9.42 31.45
C LEU A 189 5.77 -8.94 31.19
N ALA A 190 6.10 -7.76 31.73
CA ALA A 190 7.45 -7.18 31.62
C ALA A 190 8.42 -7.71 32.68
N ASP A 191 7.95 -8.42 33.71
CA ASP A 191 8.71 -8.93 34.87
C ASP A 191 9.65 -10.11 34.57
N ASN A 192 10.09 -10.23 33.32
CA ASN A 192 11.00 -11.27 32.91
C ASN A 192 12.42 -10.72 32.72
N GLN A 193 13.38 -11.30 33.42
CA GLN A 193 14.80 -10.92 33.37
C GLN A 193 15.33 -10.74 31.93
N TYR A 194 14.99 -11.64 31.01
CA TYR A 194 15.44 -11.55 29.62
C TYR A 194 14.92 -10.30 28.90
N ASN A 195 13.67 -9.89 29.19
CA ASN A 195 13.10 -8.72 28.55
C ASN A 195 13.94 -7.48 28.90
N TRP A 196 14.28 -7.33 30.19
CA TRP A 196 15.13 -6.24 30.67
C TRP A 196 16.57 -6.31 30.15
N GLU A 197 17.11 -7.50 29.94
CA GLU A 197 18.47 -7.69 29.44
C GLU A 197 18.60 -7.44 27.93
N ARG A 198 17.56 -7.71 27.14
CA ARG A 198 17.67 -7.76 25.67
C ARG A 198 16.81 -6.75 24.93
N VAL A 199 15.56 -6.54 25.34
CA VAL A 199 14.62 -5.67 24.60
C VAL A 199 15.12 -4.22 24.53
N PRO A 200 15.59 -3.58 25.62
CA PRO A 200 16.07 -2.21 25.55
C PRO A 200 17.21 -2.02 24.54
N GLY A 201 18.25 -2.87 24.61
CA GLY A 201 19.42 -2.77 23.73
C GLY A 201 19.11 -3.09 22.27
N PHE A 202 18.23 -4.08 22.02
CA PHE A 202 17.73 -4.35 20.66
C PHE A 202 16.99 -3.13 20.10
N MET A 203 16.04 -2.58 20.85
CA MET A 203 15.22 -1.45 20.39
C MET A 203 16.03 -0.16 20.24
N GLU A 204 17.04 0.06 21.09
CA GLU A 204 17.99 1.17 20.93
C GLU A 204 18.81 1.03 19.64
N SER A 205 19.25 -0.20 19.32
CA SER A 205 19.98 -0.48 18.07
C SER A 205 19.10 -0.25 16.84
N VAL A 206 17.83 -0.67 16.88
CA VAL A 206 16.89 -0.42 15.78
C VAL A 206 16.60 1.08 15.62
N GLN A 207 16.36 1.79 16.73
CA GLN A 207 16.08 3.22 16.70
C GLN A 207 17.27 4.06 16.21
N ALA A 208 18.50 3.54 16.32
CA ALA A 208 19.71 4.18 15.81
C ALA A 208 19.84 4.13 14.28
N ILE A 209 19.19 3.15 13.63
CA ILE A 209 19.26 2.96 12.17
C ILE A 209 17.99 3.44 11.44
N VAL A 210 16.83 3.48 12.11
CA VAL A 210 15.56 3.90 11.50
C VAL A 210 14.61 4.49 12.54
N GLU A 211 13.85 5.53 12.16
CA GLU A 211 12.81 6.09 13.02
C GLU A 211 11.75 5.02 13.32
N THR A 212 11.60 4.64 14.58
CA THR A 212 10.77 3.48 14.95
C THR A 212 9.49 3.90 15.67
N VAL A 213 8.38 3.33 15.22
CA VAL A 213 7.05 3.46 15.81
C VAL A 213 6.52 2.07 16.16
N VAL A 214 6.03 1.91 17.39
CA VAL A 214 5.50 0.64 17.88
C VAL A 214 4.00 0.74 18.12
N ILE A 215 3.25 -0.23 17.61
CA ILE A 215 1.83 -0.44 17.92
C ILE A 215 1.73 -1.70 18.77
N PRO A 216 1.41 -1.63 20.08
CA PRO A 216 1.47 -2.80 20.96
C PRO A 216 0.53 -3.93 20.55
N GLY A 217 1.04 -5.17 20.61
CA GLY A 217 0.28 -6.41 20.49
C GLY A 217 -0.22 -6.94 21.85
N ASN A 218 -0.86 -8.10 21.85
CA ASN A 218 -1.38 -8.69 23.09
C ASN A 218 -0.27 -9.26 24.00
N HIS A 219 0.94 -9.48 23.48
CA HIS A 219 2.10 -9.86 24.29
C HIS A 219 2.88 -8.65 24.83
N ASP A 220 2.52 -7.42 24.46
CA ASP A 220 3.28 -6.22 24.80
C ASP A 220 2.81 -5.51 26.07
N GLY A 221 2.27 -6.27 27.04
CA GLY A 221 1.96 -5.76 28.37
C GLY A 221 3.17 -5.08 29.01
N ASP A 222 2.98 -3.85 29.51
CA ASP A 222 4.01 -2.98 30.10
C ASP A 222 5.24 -2.73 29.21
N LEU A 223 5.13 -2.88 27.88
CA LEU A 223 6.26 -2.74 26.95
C LEU A 223 6.94 -1.37 27.06
N LYS A 224 6.18 -0.29 27.30
CA LYS A 224 6.73 1.08 27.39
C LYS A 224 7.85 1.22 28.42
N ALA A 225 7.87 0.41 29.48
CA ALA A 225 8.92 0.43 30.49
C ALA A 225 10.27 -0.14 29.99
N LEU A 226 10.25 -0.95 28.93
CA LEU A 226 11.41 -1.59 28.31
C LEU A 226 11.98 -0.78 27.14
N LEU A 227 11.25 0.22 26.64
CA LEU A 227 11.61 0.93 25.42
C LEU A 227 12.45 2.19 25.71
N PRO A 228 13.43 2.52 24.86
CA PRO A 228 14.06 3.83 24.84
C PRO A 228 13.04 4.97 24.73
N ARG A 229 13.35 6.12 25.36
CA ARG A 229 12.40 7.26 25.45
C ARG A 229 12.07 7.92 24.11
N ASN A 230 12.92 7.74 23.10
CA ASN A 230 12.77 8.30 21.77
C ASN A 230 11.97 7.40 20.80
N ILE A 231 11.53 6.22 21.24
CA ILE A 231 10.64 5.38 20.45
C ILE A 231 9.20 5.83 20.68
N THR A 232 8.48 6.07 19.57
CA THR A 232 7.06 6.41 19.65
C THR A 232 6.25 5.14 19.84
N VAL A 233 5.46 5.10 20.91
CA VAL A 233 4.51 4.00 21.20
C VAL A 233 3.10 4.52 21.03
N LEU A 234 2.34 3.91 20.13
CA LEU A 234 0.95 4.25 19.85
C LEU A 234 -0.01 3.37 20.65
N GLU A 235 -1.30 3.67 20.54
CA GLU A 235 -2.37 2.85 21.11
C GLU A 235 -2.52 1.53 20.34
N SER A 236 -2.87 0.44 21.03
CA SER A 236 -3.05 -0.90 20.42
C SER A 236 -4.14 -0.95 19.34
N ARG A 237 -5.06 0.03 19.37
CA ARG A 237 -6.15 0.20 18.41
C ARG A 237 -5.69 0.70 17.03
N GLY A 238 -4.40 1.02 16.89
CA GLY A 238 -3.77 1.30 15.60
C GLY A 238 -3.75 2.77 15.19
N VAL A 239 -3.20 3.01 14.00
CA VAL A 239 -3.01 4.33 13.39
C VAL A 239 -3.33 4.29 11.90
N VAL A 240 -3.72 5.42 11.32
CA VAL A 240 -3.83 5.58 9.87
C VAL A 240 -2.61 6.35 9.36
N ILE A 241 -1.97 5.83 8.32
CA ILE A 241 -0.87 6.46 7.60
C ILE A 241 -1.29 6.74 6.16
N ASP A 242 -0.71 7.79 5.56
CA ASP A 242 -0.99 8.24 4.19
C ASP A 242 -2.49 8.39 3.88
N ASN A 243 -3.30 8.70 4.89
CA ASN A 243 -4.77 8.82 4.86
C ASN A 243 -5.56 7.59 4.39
N GLU A 244 -4.91 6.49 4.00
CA GLU A 244 -5.56 5.34 3.37
C GLU A 244 -5.24 3.98 4.02
N ILE A 245 -4.11 3.88 4.73
CA ILE A 245 -3.63 2.61 5.30
C ILE A 245 -3.76 2.61 6.83
N GLY A 246 -4.59 1.72 7.36
CA GLY A 246 -4.66 1.43 8.79
C GLY A 246 -3.65 0.38 9.21
N LEU A 247 -2.85 0.66 10.24
CA LEU A 247 -1.92 -0.28 10.85
C LEU A 247 -2.38 -0.62 12.27
N LEU A 248 -2.49 -1.90 12.60
CA LEU A 248 -2.76 -2.39 13.96
C LEU A 248 -2.30 -3.84 14.12
N HIS A 249 -2.18 -4.35 15.34
CA HIS A 249 -1.75 -5.73 15.53
C HIS A 249 -2.79 -6.77 15.07
N GLY A 250 -4.08 -6.53 15.35
CA GLY A 250 -5.18 -7.41 14.93
C GLY A 250 -5.88 -8.19 16.05
N HIS A 251 -5.38 -8.10 17.31
CA HIS A 251 -6.02 -8.71 18.48
C HIS A 251 -7.22 -7.92 19.05
N SER A 252 -7.43 -6.69 18.60
CA SER A 252 -8.45 -5.77 19.12
C SER A 252 -9.19 -5.03 18.00
N TRP A 253 -10.37 -4.50 18.31
CA TRP A 253 -11.08 -3.61 17.38
C TRP A 253 -10.27 -2.34 17.11
N PRO A 254 -10.29 -1.82 15.86
CA PRO A 254 -9.50 -0.67 15.48
C PRO A 254 -10.00 0.62 16.15
N ALA A 255 -9.22 1.70 16.09
CA ALA A 255 -9.71 3.03 16.41
C ALA A 255 -10.73 3.48 15.35
N PRO A 256 -11.72 4.34 15.68
CA PRO A 256 -12.74 4.78 14.72
C PRO A 256 -12.17 5.33 13.40
N ALA A 257 -11.05 6.05 13.44
CA ALA A 257 -10.39 6.59 12.24
C ALA A 257 -9.97 5.51 11.24
N LEU A 258 -9.56 4.32 11.68
CA LEU A 258 -9.17 3.22 10.79
C LEU A 258 -10.37 2.58 10.10
N THR A 259 -11.59 2.84 10.58
CA THR A 259 -12.79 2.41 9.85
C THR A 259 -12.97 3.17 8.54
N GLU A 260 -12.18 4.21 8.29
CA GLU A 260 -12.12 4.93 7.02
C GLU A 260 -11.05 4.40 6.06
N ALA A 261 -10.16 3.51 6.50
CA ALA A 261 -9.05 3.01 5.69
C ALA A 261 -9.50 2.14 4.49
N LEU A 262 -8.79 2.29 3.38
CA LEU A 262 -8.96 1.46 2.17
C LEU A 262 -8.18 0.15 2.28
N MET A 263 -7.05 0.19 2.99
CA MET A 263 -6.25 -0.97 3.33
C MET A 263 -6.00 -1.02 4.85
N VAL A 264 -6.07 -2.21 5.42
CA VAL A 264 -5.73 -2.47 6.81
C VAL A 264 -4.62 -3.53 6.84
N VAL A 265 -3.56 -3.30 7.59
CA VAL A 265 -2.44 -4.24 7.77
C VAL A 265 -2.43 -4.70 9.22
N ILE A 266 -2.41 -6.03 9.40
CA ILE A 266 -2.38 -6.71 10.69
C ILE A 266 -1.29 -7.77 10.75
N GLY A 267 -0.95 -8.17 11.97
CA GLY A 267 -0.15 -9.36 12.26
C GLY A 267 -0.97 -10.41 13.01
N HIS A 268 -0.50 -10.81 14.19
CA HIS A 268 -1.19 -11.59 15.22
C HIS A 268 -1.43 -13.07 14.87
N ASN A 269 -1.94 -13.33 13.66
CA ASN A 269 -2.36 -14.66 13.23
C ASN A 269 -1.24 -15.50 12.62
N HIS A 270 -0.07 -14.90 12.37
CA HIS A 270 1.14 -15.58 11.94
C HIS A 270 0.90 -16.51 10.73
N PRO A 271 0.29 -16.05 9.64
CA PRO A 271 -0.06 -16.88 8.48
C PRO A 271 1.10 -17.73 7.98
N SER A 272 0.84 -19.02 7.77
CA SER A 272 1.78 -19.95 7.14
C SER A 272 1.08 -20.96 6.23
N VAL A 273 1.86 -21.66 5.41
CA VAL A 273 1.45 -22.83 4.64
C VAL A 273 2.32 -24.01 5.05
N ARG A 274 1.68 -25.12 5.43
CA ARG A 274 2.38 -26.35 5.75
C ARG A 274 2.61 -27.17 4.49
N ARG A 275 3.87 -27.36 4.11
CA ARG A 275 4.29 -28.23 3.00
C ARG A 275 4.81 -29.56 3.56
N PHE A 276 4.40 -30.66 2.95
CA PHE A 276 4.93 -31.99 3.27
C PHE A 276 5.93 -32.42 2.19
N GLU A 277 7.14 -32.77 2.60
CA GLU A 277 8.15 -33.36 1.72
C GLU A 277 8.32 -34.84 2.09
N ASP A 278 8.19 -35.73 1.10
CA ASP A 278 8.50 -37.14 1.25
C ASP A 278 10.00 -37.33 0.89
N VAL A 279 10.84 -37.58 1.89
CA VAL A 279 12.26 -37.91 1.66
C VAL A 279 12.43 -39.43 1.71
N SER A 280 12.91 -40.01 0.61
CA SER A 280 13.39 -41.39 0.57
C SER A 280 14.90 -41.40 0.73
N SER A 281 15.42 -42.17 1.68
CA SER A 281 16.87 -42.35 1.88
C SER A 281 17.27 -43.80 1.55
N PRO A 282 17.35 -44.17 0.25
CA PRO A 282 17.63 -45.55 -0.15
C PRO A 282 18.99 -46.08 0.35
N GLU A 283 19.98 -45.21 0.57
CA GLU A 283 21.34 -45.60 0.95
C GLU A 283 21.49 -46.14 2.39
N ILE A 284 20.54 -45.87 3.29
CA ILE A 284 20.64 -46.25 4.71
C ILE A 284 19.89 -47.58 4.98
N GLY A 285 19.43 -48.28 3.94
CA GLY A 285 18.67 -49.53 4.08
C GLY A 285 17.34 -49.42 4.84
N ARG A 286 16.95 -48.19 5.23
CA ARG A 286 15.67 -47.89 5.85
C ARG A 286 14.68 -47.56 4.73
N GLY A 287 13.78 -48.50 4.42
CA GLY A 287 12.61 -48.27 3.55
C GLY A 287 11.58 -47.28 4.11
N GLY A 288 11.98 -46.41 5.04
CA GLY A 288 11.11 -45.43 5.68
C GLY A 288 11.16 -44.10 4.92
N ARG A 289 10.04 -43.73 4.29
CA ARG A 289 9.79 -42.35 3.88
C ARG A 289 9.73 -41.47 5.14
N VAL A 290 10.68 -40.56 5.31
CA VAL A 290 10.62 -39.54 6.37
C VAL A 290 9.87 -38.34 5.79
N ARG A 291 8.77 -37.97 6.44
CA ARG A 291 7.99 -36.78 6.07
C ARG A 291 8.47 -35.60 6.88
N HIS A 292 9.14 -34.66 6.24
CA HIS A 292 9.40 -33.36 6.86
C HIS A 292 8.26 -32.42 6.48
N ALA A 293 7.52 -31.97 7.49
CA ALA A 293 6.58 -30.87 7.31
C ALA A 293 7.33 -29.58 7.56
N ARG A 294 7.48 -28.73 6.53
CA ARG A 294 8.01 -27.38 6.67
C ARG A 294 6.85 -26.39 6.70
N SER A 295 6.90 -25.45 7.64
CA SER A 295 6.01 -24.30 7.63
C SER A 295 6.66 -23.19 6.83
N LEU A 296 5.94 -22.66 5.85
CA LEU A 296 6.36 -21.53 5.05
C LEU A 296 5.52 -20.32 5.47
N PRO A 297 6.11 -19.25 6.00
CA PRO A 297 5.38 -18.00 6.25
C PRO A 297 4.77 -17.48 4.94
N VAL A 298 3.57 -16.94 5.01
CA VAL A 298 2.87 -16.38 3.85
C VAL A 298 2.18 -15.09 4.26
N ILE A 299 1.87 -14.25 3.29
CA ILE A 299 1.00 -13.09 3.49
C ILE A 299 -0.42 -13.51 3.07
N VAL A 300 -1.42 -13.10 3.84
CA VAL A 300 -2.82 -13.34 3.48
C VAL A 300 -3.48 -12.02 3.12
N ARG A 301 -3.99 -11.92 1.90
CA ARG A 301 -4.78 -10.78 1.41
C ARG A 301 -6.25 -11.16 1.39
N SER A 302 -7.04 -10.42 2.15
CA SER A 302 -8.45 -10.68 2.37
C SER A 302 -9.30 -9.48 1.99
N LYS A 303 -10.57 -9.74 1.64
CA LYS A 303 -11.59 -8.70 1.52
C LYS A 303 -12.19 -8.45 2.90
N LEU A 304 -12.20 -7.19 3.33
CA LEU A 304 -12.72 -6.76 4.62
C LEU A 304 -14.03 -5.98 4.44
N ASN A 305 -15.08 -6.48 5.06
CA ASN A 305 -16.33 -5.73 5.17
C ASN A 305 -16.24 -4.72 6.31
N MET A 306 -15.94 -3.46 5.98
CA MET A 306 -15.80 -2.42 6.98
C MET A 306 -17.14 -2.05 7.65
N ASN A 307 -18.28 -2.25 7.01
CA ASN A 307 -19.59 -2.05 7.66
C ASN A 307 -19.83 -3.07 8.78
N CYS A 308 -19.32 -4.30 8.65
CA CYS A 308 -19.31 -5.27 9.75
C CYS A 308 -18.53 -4.74 10.96
N VAL A 309 -17.34 -4.17 10.73
CA VAL A 309 -16.50 -3.56 11.77
C VAL A 309 -17.21 -2.37 12.42
N ARG A 310 -17.74 -1.45 11.61
CA ARG A 310 -18.47 -0.26 12.08
C ARG A 310 -19.66 -0.64 12.96
N LYS A 311 -20.47 -1.60 12.51
CA LYS A 311 -21.61 -2.11 13.27
C LYS A 311 -21.19 -2.70 14.62
N ALA A 312 -20.14 -3.51 14.65
CA ALA A 312 -19.61 -4.09 15.89
C ALA A 312 -19.08 -3.01 16.88
N MET A 313 -18.62 -1.88 16.35
CA MET A 313 -18.15 -0.73 17.12
C MET A 313 -19.25 0.30 17.46
N GLY A 314 -20.50 0.08 17.04
CA GLY A 314 -21.60 1.04 17.21
C GLY A 314 -21.50 2.29 16.33
N ILE A 315 -20.77 2.22 15.22
CA ILE A 315 -20.62 3.28 14.22
C ILE A 315 -21.64 3.05 13.10
N LEU A 316 -22.25 4.12 12.59
CA LEU A 316 -23.20 4.06 11.48
C LEU A 316 -22.57 3.45 10.23
N GLU A 317 -23.24 2.48 9.63
CA GLU A 317 -22.84 1.87 8.36
C GLU A 317 -22.86 2.90 7.22
N ASP A 318 -21.99 2.69 6.23
CA ASP A 318 -21.94 3.46 4.99
C ASP A 318 -22.27 2.54 3.82
N SER A 319 -23.48 2.69 3.27
CA SER A 319 -24.00 1.80 2.23
C SER A 319 -23.23 1.89 0.90
N GLU A 320 -22.52 2.98 0.64
CA GLU A 320 -21.75 3.17 -0.60
C GLU A 320 -20.31 2.67 -0.45
N ARG A 321 -19.91 2.25 0.75
CA ARG A 321 -18.54 1.87 1.05
C ARG A 321 -18.12 0.58 0.35
N PRO A 322 -17.02 0.58 -0.42
CA PRO A 322 -16.47 -0.64 -0.98
C PRO A 322 -15.83 -1.52 0.10
N LEU A 323 -15.57 -2.78 -0.25
CA LEU A 323 -14.76 -3.67 0.59
C LEU A 323 -13.33 -3.12 0.68
N SER A 324 -12.81 -3.01 1.89
CA SER A 324 -11.41 -2.68 2.14
C SER A 324 -10.54 -3.92 1.91
N THR A 325 -9.24 -3.72 1.71
CA THR A 325 -8.25 -4.81 1.69
C THR A 325 -7.70 -5.03 3.09
N LEU A 326 -7.66 -6.26 3.59
CA LEU A 326 -6.94 -6.63 4.81
C LEU A 326 -5.71 -7.45 4.43
N ILE A 327 -4.53 -6.99 4.84
CA ILE A 327 -3.26 -7.70 4.69
C ILE A 327 -2.88 -8.25 6.07
N THR A 328 -2.77 -9.57 6.17
CA THR A 328 -2.21 -10.24 7.36
C THR A 328 -0.76 -10.60 7.07
N LEU A 329 0.17 -9.93 7.73
CA LEU A 329 1.59 -10.20 7.64
C LEU A 329 1.95 -11.46 8.44
N PRO A 330 2.93 -12.26 7.96
CA PRO A 330 3.51 -13.31 8.78
C PRO A 330 4.31 -12.70 9.93
N HIS A 331 4.63 -13.53 10.91
CA HIS A 331 5.57 -13.16 11.96
C HIS A 331 6.95 -12.89 11.38
N PHE A 332 7.66 -11.90 11.91
CA PHE A 332 9.02 -11.60 11.48
C PHE A 332 10.02 -12.64 12.02
N ASN A 333 9.72 -13.28 13.15
CA ASN A 333 10.60 -14.23 13.82
C ASN A 333 10.73 -15.59 13.12
N GLU A 334 11.93 -15.93 12.63
CA GLU A 334 12.15 -17.18 11.88
C GLU A 334 11.94 -18.47 12.69
N LEU A 335 11.94 -18.39 14.02
CA LEU A 335 11.70 -19.55 14.89
C LEU A 335 10.22 -19.94 14.99
N ILE A 336 9.32 -19.05 14.60
CA ILE A 336 7.88 -19.28 14.69
C ILE A 336 7.42 -20.04 13.44
N SER A 337 6.51 -21.00 13.63
CA SER A 337 5.93 -21.79 12.53
C SER A 337 4.61 -21.21 12.02
N GLY A 338 3.89 -20.46 12.85
CA GLY A 338 2.63 -19.81 12.48
C GLY A 338 1.44 -20.75 12.28
N VAL A 339 0.31 -20.18 11.84
CA VAL A 339 -0.97 -20.88 11.62
C VAL A 339 -1.08 -21.36 10.17
N PRO A 340 -1.13 -22.68 9.92
CA PRO A 340 -1.12 -23.23 8.57
C PRO A 340 -2.48 -23.08 7.88
N VAL A 341 -2.67 -22.04 7.07
CA VAL A 341 -3.95 -21.70 6.44
C VAL A 341 -4.51 -22.81 5.56
N ASN A 342 -3.63 -23.62 4.97
CA ASN A 342 -3.97 -24.75 4.12
C ASN A 342 -4.43 -26.01 4.89
N TYR A 343 -4.35 -26.03 6.22
CA TYR A 343 -4.80 -27.17 7.02
C TYR A 343 -6.31 -27.04 7.34
N PRO A 344 -7.13 -28.09 7.11
CA PRO A 344 -8.54 -28.07 7.47
C PRO A 344 -8.76 -27.73 8.95
N GLY A 345 -9.70 -26.83 9.23
CA GLY A 345 -10.00 -26.38 10.59
C GLY A 345 -9.08 -25.29 11.15
N SER A 346 -8.09 -24.82 10.38
CA SER A 346 -7.33 -23.64 10.79
C SER A 346 -8.19 -22.40 10.66
N GLU A 347 -8.26 -21.61 11.73
CA GLU A 347 -8.98 -20.35 11.80
C GLU A 347 -8.05 -19.27 12.31
N PHE A 348 -8.31 -18.03 11.90
CA PHE A 348 -7.64 -16.86 12.44
C PHE A 348 -8.45 -16.30 13.60
N GLN A 349 -7.73 -15.83 14.60
CA GLN A 349 -8.23 -15.19 15.80
C GLN A 349 -8.36 -13.68 15.60
N GLY A 350 -9.06 -13.07 16.54
CA GLY A 350 -9.26 -11.63 16.59
C GLY A 350 -10.54 -11.18 15.89
N PRO A 351 -10.96 -9.96 16.19
CA PRO A 351 -12.34 -9.53 15.95
C PRO A 351 -12.74 -9.52 14.47
N PHE A 352 -11.80 -9.27 13.55
CA PHE A 352 -12.07 -9.27 12.11
C PHE A 352 -12.51 -10.64 11.58
N PHE A 353 -11.92 -11.73 12.09
CA PHE A 353 -12.20 -13.09 11.64
C PHE A 353 -13.31 -13.74 12.47
N GLU A 354 -13.26 -13.58 13.80
CA GLU A 354 -14.22 -14.21 14.72
C GLU A 354 -15.66 -13.68 14.54
N ASN A 355 -15.83 -12.45 14.04
CA ASN A 355 -17.14 -11.85 13.78
C ASN A 355 -17.57 -11.94 12.31
N GLY A 356 -16.83 -12.66 11.47
CA GLY A 356 -17.17 -12.85 10.06
C GLY A 356 -17.09 -11.59 9.21
N CYS A 357 -16.36 -10.56 9.64
CA CYS A 357 -16.08 -9.38 8.80
C CYS A 357 -15.14 -9.72 7.64
N VAL A 358 -14.43 -10.85 7.75
CA VAL A 358 -13.54 -11.41 6.72
C VAL A 358 -13.87 -12.90 6.54
N ASP A 359 -13.99 -13.34 5.29
CA ASP A 359 -14.04 -14.75 4.94
C ASP A 359 -12.63 -15.26 4.59
N LEU A 360 -12.01 -15.98 5.54
CA LEU A 360 -10.68 -16.55 5.36
C LEU A 360 -10.64 -17.53 4.17
N SER A 361 -11.73 -18.23 3.86
CA SER A 361 -11.73 -19.27 2.82
C SER A 361 -11.52 -18.70 1.42
N THR A 362 -12.02 -17.48 1.16
CA THR A 362 -11.87 -16.76 -0.11
C THR A 362 -10.64 -15.87 -0.17
N SER A 363 -9.86 -15.83 0.91
CA SER A 363 -8.65 -15.01 1.00
C SER A 363 -7.53 -15.56 0.12
N GLU A 364 -6.74 -14.66 -0.44
CA GLU A 364 -5.60 -14.95 -1.29
C GLU A 364 -4.35 -15.14 -0.43
N VAL A 365 -3.54 -16.12 -0.81
CA VAL A 365 -2.28 -16.43 -0.13
C VAL A 365 -1.14 -16.02 -1.05
N LEU A 366 -0.24 -15.20 -0.52
CA LEU A 366 0.92 -14.67 -1.22
C LEU A 366 2.20 -15.18 -0.54
N SER A 367 3.27 -15.38 -1.31
CA SER A 367 4.60 -15.61 -0.74
C SER A 367 5.10 -14.38 0.00
N GLU A 368 6.19 -14.52 0.76
CA GLU A 368 6.91 -13.39 1.39
C GLU A 368 7.38 -12.32 0.38
N ARG A 369 7.35 -12.60 -0.92
CA ARG A 369 7.67 -11.67 -2.02
C ARG A 369 6.46 -11.21 -2.81
N GLY A 370 5.24 -11.44 -2.30
CA GLY A 370 4.00 -11.02 -2.96
C GLY A 370 3.55 -11.90 -4.13
N VAL A 371 4.18 -13.07 -4.35
CA VAL A 371 3.77 -13.98 -5.44
C VAL A 371 2.49 -14.71 -5.05
N PHE A 372 1.45 -14.63 -5.87
CA PHE A 372 0.19 -15.33 -5.64
C PHE A 372 0.37 -16.86 -5.67
N LEU A 373 -0.05 -17.53 -4.59
CA LEU A 373 0.06 -18.99 -4.41
C LEU A 373 -1.28 -19.72 -4.55
N GLY A 374 -2.39 -18.98 -4.60
CA GLY A 374 -3.76 -19.53 -4.61
C GLY A 374 -4.62 -18.93 -3.50
N THR A 375 -5.88 -19.36 -3.44
CA THR A 375 -6.77 -19.02 -2.31
C THR A 375 -6.64 -20.05 -1.20
N VAL A 376 -7.03 -19.68 0.03
CA VAL A 376 -7.05 -20.61 1.18
C VAL A 376 -7.89 -21.84 0.87
N ARG A 377 -9.09 -21.67 0.29
CA ARG A 377 -9.96 -22.79 -0.14
C ARG A 377 -9.23 -23.72 -1.10
N TRP A 378 -8.63 -23.17 -2.15
CA TRP A 378 -7.91 -23.98 -3.14
C TRP A 378 -6.76 -24.75 -2.52
N LEU A 379 -5.95 -24.12 -1.66
CA LEU A 379 -4.83 -24.79 -0.98
C LEU A 379 -5.30 -25.94 -0.05
N ARG A 380 -6.44 -25.77 0.62
CA ARG A 380 -7.05 -26.82 1.45
C ARG A 380 -7.54 -28.01 0.61
N GLU A 381 -8.14 -27.74 -0.55
CA GLU A 381 -8.56 -28.77 -1.50
C GLU A 381 -7.37 -29.57 -2.02
N GLN A 382 -6.27 -28.91 -2.41
CA GLN A 382 -5.04 -29.58 -2.85
C GLN A 382 -4.42 -30.47 -1.76
N LEU A 383 -4.44 -30.02 -0.50
CA LEU A 383 -3.94 -30.83 0.60
C LEU A 383 -4.80 -32.08 0.82
N ASN A 384 -6.12 -31.95 0.73
CA ASN A 384 -7.05 -33.08 0.87
C ASN A 384 -6.89 -34.11 -0.24
N GLU A 385 -6.75 -33.68 -1.50
CA GLU A 385 -6.43 -34.54 -2.65
C GLU A 385 -5.14 -35.34 -2.39
N THR A 386 -4.10 -34.67 -1.91
CA THR A 386 -2.81 -35.29 -1.58
C THR A 386 -2.91 -36.33 -0.45
N ILE A 387 -3.85 -36.15 0.49
CA ILE A 387 -4.11 -37.13 1.55
C ILE A 387 -4.91 -38.32 1.01
N LYS A 388 -5.92 -38.08 0.18
CA LYS A 388 -6.82 -39.12 -0.38
C LYS A 388 -6.15 -39.99 -1.44
N SER A 389 -5.26 -39.44 -2.26
CA SER A 389 -4.59 -40.19 -3.34
C SER A 389 -3.53 -41.20 -2.84
N ARG A 390 -3.34 -41.32 -1.53
CA ARG A 390 -2.33 -42.19 -0.93
C ARG A 390 -2.97 -43.52 -0.50
N PRO A 391 -2.41 -44.67 -0.91
CA PRO A 391 -2.94 -45.97 -0.52
C PRO A 391 -2.90 -46.14 1.00
N PRO A 392 -3.90 -46.79 1.61
CA PRO A 392 -3.87 -47.13 3.02
C PRO A 392 -2.63 -47.98 3.32
N ARG A 393 -2.00 -47.68 4.47
CA ARG A 393 -0.75 -48.32 4.92
C ARG A 393 -0.88 -49.81 5.13
#